data_AF-A0A1X2GEA9-F1
#
_entry.id   AF-A0A1X2GEA9-F1
#
_cell.length_a   1.000
_cell.length_b   1.000
_cell.length_c   1.000
_cell.angle_alpha   90.00
_cell.angle_beta   90.00
_cell.angle_gamma   90.00
#
_symmetry.space_group_name_H-M   'P 1'
#
loop_
_entity.id
_entity.type
_entity.pdbx_description
1 polymer ?
#
loop_
_entity_poly.entity_id
_entity_poly.type
_entity_poly.pdbx_seq_one_letter_code
_entity_poly.pdbx_strand_id
1 'polypeptide(L)'
;MTLPPMTASVAACIVLGYDANDTANHDLAMKHMQQLDMVPVHTYDSNPVHPTAVLRRVQQMNPYIYLMYPTEDIMEHSRRRDSSSSQASESCYEFVTSNSIESLPDSIRNAKAKITQNEALNHLKTVISLEHPIGDPDMYEKLLVDSTKLKEMLERRFGPLTTTPRQIEGWVNKSNIWGQRYKTRKNGTLVEGRDLWVLKEKYLGKDNGNEM
;
A
#
# COMPACT_ATOMS: atom_id res chain seq x y z
N MET A 1 3.27 -10.96 -7.31
CA MET A 1 2.46 -11.53 -6.21
C MET A 1 1.46 -12.50 -6.81
N THR A 2 1.32 -13.70 -6.26
CA THR A 2 0.20 -14.59 -6.61
C THR A 2 -1.08 -13.94 -6.08
N LEU A 3 -2.04 -13.70 -6.98
CA LEU A 3 -3.34 -13.19 -6.57
C LEU A 3 -3.95 -14.18 -5.56
N PRO A 4 -4.52 -13.69 -4.44
CA PRO A 4 -5.19 -14.57 -3.51
C PRO A 4 -6.33 -15.28 -4.24
N PRO A 5 -6.57 -16.57 -3.94
CA PRO A 5 -7.46 -17.43 -4.73
C PRO A 5 -8.95 -17.11 -4.53
N MET A 6 -9.26 -16.07 -3.75
CA MET A 6 -10.62 -15.74 -3.32
C MET A 6 -10.75 -14.25 -2.99
N THR A 7 -11.99 -13.79 -2.96
CA THR A 7 -12.35 -12.43 -2.55
C THR A 7 -12.45 -12.28 -1.03
N ALA A 8 -12.52 -11.04 -0.56
CA ALA A 8 -12.72 -10.71 0.84
C ALA A 8 -14.05 -11.24 1.39
N SER A 9 -15.11 -11.30 0.58
CA SER A 9 -16.39 -11.85 1.01
C SER A 9 -16.32 -13.36 1.21
N VAL A 10 -15.69 -14.08 0.28
CA VAL A 10 -15.43 -15.53 0.39
C VAL A 10 -14.55 -15.83 1.60
N ALA A 11 -13.49 -15.05 1.79
CA ALA A 11 -12.62 -15.16 2.96
C ALA A 11 -13.38 -14.89 4.27
N ALA A 12 -14.26 -13.89 4.30
CA ALA A 12 -15.10 -13.59 5.46
C ALA A 12 -16.05 -14.75 5.80
N CYS A 13 -16.64 -15.40 4.79
CA CYS A 13 -17.46 -16.60 4.99
C CYS A 13 -16.66 -17.72 5.66
N ILE A 14 -15.46 -18.00 5.17
CA ILE A 14 -14.59 -19.05 5.74
C ILE A 14 -14.25 -18.75 7.20
N VAL A 15 -13.90 -17.50 7.53
CA VAL A 15 -13.53 -17.14 8.90
C VAL A 15 -14.72 -17.21 9.86
N LEU A 16 -15.91 -16.81 9.41
CA LEU A 16 -17.12 -16.82 10.24
C LEU A 16 -17.87 -18.16 10.23
N GLY A 17 -17.42 -19.13 9.42
CA GLY A 17 -18.04 -20.45 9.29
C GLY A 17 -19.33 -20.47 8.47
N TYR A 18 -19.53 -19.50 7.58
CA TYR A 18 -20.63 -19.51 6.61
C TYR A 18 -20.27 -20.33 5.37
N ASP A 19 -21.27 -20.84 4.65
CA ASP A 19 -21.05 -21.48 3.35
C ASP A 19 -20.60 -20.43 2.33
N ALA A 20 -19.36 -20.58 1.86
CA ALA A 20 -18.73 -19.67 0.91
C ALA A 20 -19.28 -19.81 -0.52
N ASN A 21 -19.98 -20.90 -0.84
CA ASN A 21 -20.61 -21.09 -2.17
C ASN A 21 -21.95 -20.35 -2.29
N ASP A 22 -22.53 -19.93 -1.17
CA ASP A 22 -23.77 -19.17 -1.13
C ASP A 22 -23.47 -17.66 -1.13
N THR A 23 -23.80 -16.99 -2.23
CA THR A 23 -23.56 -15.56 -2.42
C THR A 23 -24.39 -14.70 -1.48
N ALA A 24 -25.52 -15.17 -0.94
CA ALA A 24 -26.27 -14.43 0.06
C ALA A 24 -25.49 -14.29 1.38
N ASN A 25 -24.61 -15.25 1.69
CA ASN A 25 -23.76 -15.21 2.88
C ASN A 25 -22.61 -14.22 2.74
N HIS A 26 -22.22 -13.85 1.52
CA HIS A 26 -21.07 -12.96 1.28
C HIS A 26 -21.29 -11.58 1.90
N ASP A 27 -22.46 -10.98 1.62
CA ASP A 27 -22.83 -9.68 2.17
C ASP A 27 -23.05 -9.75 3.68
N LEU A 28 -23.69 -10.82 4.15
CA LEU A 28 -23.94 -11.05 5.57
C LEU A 28 -22.63 -11.18 6.36
N ALA A 29 -21.68 -11.95 5.84
CA ALA A 29 -20.36 -12.17 6.42
C ALA A 29 -19.56 -10.86 6.50
N MET A 30 -19.56 -10.07 5.42
CA MET A 30 -18.89 -8.77 5.39
C MET A 30 -19.54 -7.78 6.35
N LYS A 31 -20.86 -7.79 6.48
CA LYS A 31 -21.59 -6.95 7.44
C LYS A 31 -21.27 -7.34 8.89
N HIS A 32 -21.20 -8.63 9.21
CA HIS A 32 -20.78 -9.11 10.52
C HIS A 32 -19.33 -8.74 10.85
N MET A 33 -18.40 -8.87 9.89
CA MET A 33 -17.02 -8.40 10.06
C MET A 33 -16.97 -6.90 10.38
N GLN A 34 -17.75 -6.07 9.68
CA GLN A 34 -17.83 -4.64 9.97
C GLN A 34 -18.38 -4.35 11.36
N GLN A 35 -19.41 -5.07 11.82
CA GLN A 35 -19.97 -4.91 13.16
C GLN A 35 -18.97 -5.24 14.27
N LEU A 36 -18.07 -6.19 14.03
CA LEU A 36 -17.01 -6.60 14.96
C LEU A 36 -15.72 -5.76 14.82
N ASP A 37 -15.70 -4.77 13.92
CA ASP A 37 -14.50 -4.03 13.49
C ASP A 37 -13.34 -4.95 13.09
N MET A 38 -13.65 -6.03 12.39
CA MET A 38 -12.69 -7.01 11.89
C MET A 38 -12.61 -6.96 10.36
N VAL A 39 -11.50 -7.48 9.83
CA VAL A 39 -11.26 -7.65 8.41
C VAL A 39 -10.61 -9.02 8.15
N PRO A 40 -11.04 -9.74 7.10
CA PRO A 40 -10.36 -10.95 6.68
C PRO A 40 -9.03 -10.61 6.02
N VAL A 41 -7.97 -11.29 6.44
CA VAL A 41 -6.60 -11.10 5.99
C VAL A 41 -5.89 -12.44 5.85
N HIS A 42 -4.79 -12.45 5.14
CA HIS A 42 -3.78 -13.50 5.21
C HIS A 42 -2.43 -12.89 5.56
N THR A 43 -1.53 -13.69 6.14
CA THR A 43 -0.17 -13.22 6.36
C THR A 43 0.70 -13.43 5.13
N TYR A 44 1.73 -12.59 4.98
CA TYR A 44 2.67 -12.64 3.85
C TYR A 44 3.30 -14.04 3.67
N ASP A 45 3.64 -14.70 4.78
CA ASP A 45 4.26 -16.04 4.76
C ASP A 45 3.24 -17.19 4.86
N SER A 46 1.94 -16.89 4.93
CA SER A 46 0.89 -17.91 5.01
C SER A 46 0.30 -18.25 3.66
N ASN A 47 -0.27 -19.46 3.57
CA ASN A 47 -1.09 -19.85 2.44
C ASN A 47 -2.36 -18.97 2.40
N PRO A 48 -2.60 -18.17 1.34
CA PRO A 48 -3.76 -17.30 1.22
C PRO A 48 -5.10 -18.07 1.11
N VAL A 49 -5.07 -19.40 1.09
CA VAL A 49 -6.26 -20.25 1.22
C VAL A 49 -6.84 -20.26 2.64
N HIS A 50 -6.05 -19.90 3.66
CA HIS A 50 -6.46 -19.92 5.07
C HIS A 50 -6.62 -18.50 5.63
N PRO A 51 -7.77 -17.85 5.39
CA PRO A 51 -8.01 -16.50 5.90
C PRO A 51 -8.07 -16.49 7.43
N THR A 52 -7.63 -15.39 8.01
CA THR A 52 -7.75 -15.07 9.43
C THR A 52 -8.46 -13.73 9.56
N ALA A 53 -9.29 -13.55 10.59
CA ALA A 53 -9.82 -12.22 10.91
C ALA A 53 -8.93 -11.53 11.94
N VAL A 54 -8.61 -10.27 11.67
CA VAL A 54 -7.95 -9.38 12.62
C VAL A 54 -8.77 -8.12 12.80
N LEU A 55 -8.57 -7.43 13.92
CA LEU A 55 -9.14 -6.09 14.09
C LEU A 55 -8.64 -5.17 12.98
N ARG A 56 -9.54 -4.34 12.43
CA ARG A 56 -9.23 -3.37 11.36
C ARG A 56 -8.07 -2.47 11.76
N ARG A 57 -8.05 -2.02 13.03
CA ARG A 57 -6.95 -1.21 13.56
C ARG A 57 -5.60 -1.95 13.53
N VAL A 58 -5.58 -3.26 13.80
CA VAL A 58 -4.36 -4.07 13.76
C VAL A 58 -3.84 -4.20 12.32
N GLN A 59 -4.75 -4.42 11.37
CA GLN A 59 -4.41 -4.43 9.94
C GLN A 59 -3.86 -3.07 9.48
N GLN A 60 -4.48 -1.96 9.89
CA GLN A 60 -4.01 -0.61 9.55
C GLN A 60 -2.63 -0.27 10.13
N MET A 61 -2.31 -0.80 11.32
CA MET A 61 -0.99 -0.63 11.93
C MET A 61 0.07 -1.51 11.26
N ASN A 62 -0.30 -2.66 10.70
CA ASN A 62 0.62 -3.64 10.13
C ASN A 62 0.15 -4.16 8.75
N PRO A 63 0.04 -3.29 7.73
CA PRO A 63 -0.55 -3.65 6.44
C PRO A 63 0.30 -4.62 5.61
N TYR A 64 1.58 -4.79 5.97
CA TYR A 64 2.51 -5.72 5.30
C TYR A 64 2.48 -7.13 5.90
N ILE A 65 2.10 -7.23 7.18
CA ILE A 65 1.94 -8.52 7.86
C ILE A 65 0.54 -9.06 7.58
N TYR A 66 -0.48 -8.20 7.56
CA TYR A 66 -1.88 -8.57 7.35
C TYR A 66 -2.39 -8.04 6.00
N LEU A 67 -2.27 -8.87 4.98
CA LEU A 67 -2.66 -8.57 3.61
C LEU A 67 -4.17 -8.77 3.45
N MET A 68 -4.84 -7.79 2.87
CA MET A 68 -6.28 -7.85 2.60
C MET A 68 -6.57 -8.60 1.31
N TYR A 69 -7.64 -9.38 1.32
CA TYR A 69 -8.20 -9.98 0.11
C TYR A 69 -8.85 -8.92 -0.79
N PRO A 70 -8.90 -9.13 -2.12
CA PRO A 70 -9.57 -8.24 -3.06
C PRO A 70 -11.09 -8.25 -2.83
N THR A 71 -11.73 -7.10 -3.00
CA THR A 71 -13.19 -6.96 -2.86
C THR A 71 -13.97 -7.41 -4.09
N GLU A 72 -13.34 -7.48 -5.25
CA GLU A 72 -13.96 -7.94 -6.50
C GLU A 72 -13.35 -9.26 -6.94
N ASP A 73 -14.18 -10.11 -7.56
CA ASP A 73 -13.70 -11.35 -8.19
C ASP A 73 -12.80 -10.97 -9.37
N ILE A 74 -11.49 -11.15 -9.18
CA ILE A 74 -10.52 -11.12 -10.27
C ILE A 74 -10.55 -12.50 -10.96
N MET A 75 -11.75 -12.95 -11.34
CA MET A 75 -11.90 -14.04 -12.30
C MET A 75 -11.95 -13.42 -13.69
N GLU A 76 -10.93 -13.74 -14.48
CA GLU A 76 -10.70 -13.27 -15.85
C GLU A 76 -12.00 -13.13 -16.68
N HIS A 77 -12.22 -11.93 -17.19
CA HIS A 77 -13.09 -11.68 -18.33
C HIS A 77 -12.55 -12.40 -19.58
N SER A 78 -12.96 -13.65 -19.77
CA SER A 78 -12.98 -14.33 -21.06
C SER A 78 -14.40 -14.81 -21.37
N ARG A 79 -15.33 -13.86 -21.60
CA ARG A 79 -16.59 -14.05 -22.34
C ARG A 79 -17.19 -12.68 -22.67
N ARG A 80 -16.93 -12.19 -23.88
CA ARG A 80 -17.63 -11.03 -24.48
C ARG A 80 -18.73 -11.53 -25.42
N ARG A 81 -19.78 -10.70 -25.51
CA ARG A 81 -20.97 -10.67 -26.38
C ARG A 81 -22.22 -11.33 -25.79
N ASP A 82 -23.37 -10.67 -25.65
CA ASP A 82 -23.86 -9.38 -26.15
C ASP A 82 -25.05 -8.89 -25.29
N SER A 83 -25.39 -7.60 -25.44
CA SER A 83 -26.74 -7.00 -25.31
C SER A 83 -27.20 -6.40 -23.97
N SER A 84 -27.04 -5.07 -23.89
CA SER A 84 -28.07 -4.03 -23.64
C SER A 84 -29.16 -4.24 -22.56
N SER A 85 -29.24 -3.36 -21.54
CA SER A 85 -30.08 -2.14 -21.57
C SER A 85 -30.13 -1.37 -20.22
N SER A 86 -30.06 -0.04 -20.33
CA SER A 86 -30.77 1.01 -19.58
C SER A 86 -30.61 1.25 -18.06
N GLN A 87 -30.09 2.46 -17.79
CA GLN A 87 -30.51 3.47 -16.79
C GLN A 87 -30.13 3.35 -15.30
N ALA A 88 -29.21 4.27 -14.91
CA ALA A 88 -29.41 5.40 -13.97
C ALA A 88 -28.39 5.51 -12.82
N SER A 89 -27.78 6.70 -12.78
CA SER A 89 -27.16 7.43 -11.66
C SER A 89 -25.80 7.02 -11.08
N GLU A 90 -24.86 7.94 -11.37
CA GLU A 90 -23.84 8.56 -10.51
C GLU A 90 -22.72 7.72 -9.86
N SER A 91 -21.49 8.18 -10.14
CA SER A 91 -20.29 8.19 -9.28
C SER A 91 -19.11 7.27 -9.67
N CYS A 92 -18.08 7.99 -10.15
CA CYS A 92 -16.63 7.79 -9.95
C CYS A 92 -15.85 6.73 -10.75
N TYR A 93 -14.64 7.18 -11.11
CA TYR A 93 -13.43 6.52 -11.63
C TYR A 93 -13.47 5.88 -13.04
N GLU A 94 -12.87 6.59 -14.00
CA GLU A 94 -12.42 6.02 -15.28
C GLU A 94 -11.32 4.98 -15.03
N PHE A 95 -11.65 3.72 -15.30
CA PHE A 95 -10.71 2.61 -15.35
C PHE A 95 -10.15 2.50 -16.78
N VAL A 96 -8.88 2.87 -16.96
CA VAL A 96 -8.14 2.57 -18.20
C VAL A 96 -7.60 1.14 -18.08
N THR A 97 -8.26 0.19 -18.76
CA THR A 97 -7.74 -1.17 -18.97
C THR A 97 -6.51 -1.14 -19.85
N SER A 98 -5.37 -1.58 -19.31
CA SER A 98 -4.19 -1.92 -20.09
C SER A 98 -4.38 -3.27 -20.78
N ASN A 99 -4.63 -3.27 -22.08
CA ASN A 99 -4.15 -4.31 -23.00
C ASN A 99 -4.22 -3.79 -24.44
N SER A 100 -3.26 -2.93 -24.78
CA SER A 100 -2.71 -2.74 -26.14
C SER A 100 -1.50 -1.81 -26.05
N ILE A 101 -0.44 -2.28 -25.39
CA ILE A 101 0.84 -1.56 -25.37
C ILE A 101 1.61 -1.96 -26.64
N GLU A 102 1.30 -1.29 -27.74
CA GLU A 102 2.29 -1.12 -28.81
C GLU A 102 2.12 0.15 -29.65
N SER A 103 1.29 1.10 -29.19
CA SER A 103 1.34 2.48 -29.71
C SER A 103 0.70 3.46 -28.71
N LEU A 104 1.46 3.91 -27.70
CA LEU A 104 1.03 5.03 -26.86
C LEU A 104 2.11 6.11 -26.79
N PRO A 105 1.74 7.39 -26.94
CA PRO A 105 2.65 8.51 -27.15
C PRO A 105 3.43 8.88 -25.89
N ASP A 106 4.63 9.44 -26.06
CA ASP A 106 5.60 9.85 -25.04
C ASP A 106 5.06 10.78 -23.91
N SER A 107 3.80 11.24 -24.01
CA SER A 107 3.16 12.09 -23.01
C SER A 107 2.87 11.39 -21.67
N ILE A 108 2.69 10.06 -21.65
CA ILE A 108 2.28 9.33 -20.43
C ILE A 108 3.49 9.00 -19.52
N ARG A 109 4.70 8.85 -20.08
CA ARG A 109 5.92 8.58 -19.29
C ARG A 109 6.33 9.72 -18.35
N ASN A 110 5.78 10.92 -18.55
CA ASN A 110 6.16 12.13 -17.81
C ASN A 110 5.06 12.66 -16.87
N ALA A 111 3.99 11.89 -16.64
CA ALA A 111 2.93 12.28 -15.72
C ALA A 111 3.48 12.28 -14.29
N LYS A 112 3.79 13.47 -13.77
CA LYS A 112 4.23 13.64 -12.37
C LYS A 112 3.02 13.49 -11.45
N ALA A 113 3.11 12.61 -10.46
CA ALA A 113 2.07 12.43 -9.47
C ALA A 113 1.97 13.66 -8.56
N LYS A 114 0.72 14.00 -8.20
CA LYS A 114 0.39 15.02 -7.21
C LYS A 114 -0.07 14.31 -5.96
N ILE A 115 0.73 14.39 -4.90
CA ILE A 115 0.44 13.78 -3.60
C ILE A 115 -0.02 14.83 -2.61
N THR A 116 -0.95 14.45 -1.73
CA THR A 116 -1.32 15.30 -0.60
C THR A 116 -0.32 15.16 0.55
N GLN A 117 -0.27 16.17 1.43
CA GLN A 117 0.58 16.14 2.62
C GLN A 117 0.24 14.94 3.53
N ASN A 118 -1.04 14.62 3.70
CA ASN A 118 -1.48 13.53 4.58
C ASN A 118 -1.07 12.17 4.05
N GLU A 119 -1.21 11.92 2.74
CA GLU A 119 -0.76 10.68 2.11
C GLU A 119 0.76 10.51 2.26
N ALA A 120 1.52 11.58 2.03
CA ALA A 120 2.97 11.57 2.17
C ALA A 120 3.38 11.23 3.61
N LEU A 121 2.79 11.90 4.60
CA LEU A 121 3.11 11.68 6.00
C LEU A 121 2.66 10.30 6.49
N ASN A 122 1.50 9.82 6.05
CA ASN A 122 1.02 8.48 6.39
C ASN A 122 1.96 7.41 5.83
N HIS A 123 2.38 7.54 4.57
CA HIS A 123 3.36 6.61 4.00
C HIS A 123 4.70 6.68 4.73
N LEU A 124 5.20 7.88 5.03
CA LEU A 124 6.45 8.00 5.78
C LEU A 124 6.36 7.33 7.16
N LYS A 125 5.25 7.47 7.88
CA LYS A 125 5.07 6.80 9.20
C LYS A 125 5.17 5.29 9.12
N THR A 126 4.85 4.68 7.99
CA THR A 126 4.93 3.21 7.84
C THR A 126 6.34 2.73 7.49
N VAL A 127 7.22 3.61 6.98
CA VAL A 127 8.55 3.23 6.48
C VAL A 127 9.71 3.85 7.27
N ILE A 128 9.46 4.91 8.04
CA ILE A 128 10.44 5.57 8.90
C ILE A 128 9.95 5.70 10.34
N SER A 129 10.81 5.35 11.28
CA SER A 129 10.58 5.48 12.72
C SER A 129 11.73 6.24 13.39
N LEU A 130 11.41 6.98 14.44
CA LEU A 130 12.41 7.62 15.30
C LEU A 130 13.05 6.60 16.25
N GLU A 131 12.23 5.73 16.82
CA GLU A 131 12.66 4.66 17.73
C GLU A 131 12.85 3.35 16.96
N HIS A 132 13.68 2.47 17.52
CA HIS A 132 13.90 1.16 16.93
C HIS A 132 12.59 0.36 16.96
N PRO A 133 12.07 -0.12 15.82
CA PRO A 133 10.79 -0.83 15.79
C PRO A 133 10.84 -2.11 16.62
N ILE A 134 9.83 -2.32 17.47
CA ILE A 134 9.71 -3.51 18.31
C ILE A 134 9.11 -4.63 17.46
N GLY A 135 9.93 -5.62 17.08
CA GLY A 135 9.51 -6.73 16.23
C GLY A 135 10.73 -7.39 15.59
N ASP A 136 11.12 -6.90 14.41
CA ASP A 136 12.20 -7.47 13.61
C ASP A 136 13.35 -6.47 13.39
N PRO A 137 14.37 -6.45 14.27
CA PRO A 137 15.52 -5.53 14.17
C PRO A 137 16.22 -5.60 12.81
N ASP A 138 16.22 -6.76 12.17
CA ASP A 138 16.87 -7.00 10.88
C ASP A 138 16.13 -6.37 9.70
N MET A 139 14.88 -5.96 9.87
CA MET A 139 14.09 -5.32 8.81
C MET A 139 14.44 -3.85 8.61
N TYR A 140 14.97 -3.18 9.63
CA TYR A 140 15.25 -1.76 9.60
C TYR A 140 16.75 -1.50 9.60
N GLU A 141 17.14 -0.39 9.00
CA GLU A 141 18.50 0.13 9.07
C GLU A 141 18.48 1.56 9.59
N LYS A 142 19.46 1.90 10.43
CA LYS A 142 19.60 3.26 10.93
C LYS A 142 20.34 4.09 9.89
N LEU A 143 19.66 5.11 9.36
CA LEU A 143 20.19 5.98 8.32
C LEU A 143 19.96 7.45 8.67
N LEU A 144 20.89 8.28 8.21
CA LEU A 144 20.68 9.73 8.17
C LEU A 144 19.74 10.04 7.01
N VAL A 145 18.51 10.41 7.33
CA VAL A 145 17.47 10.77 6.37
C VAL A 145 17.44 12.28 6.19
N ASP A 146 17.72 12.73 4.97
CA ASP A 146 17.62 14.12 4.54
C ASP A 146 16.41 14.35 3.63
N SER A 147 16.20 15.60 3.20
CA SER A 147 15.08 15.96 2.34
C SER A 147 15.05 15.21 1.00
N THR A 148 16.22 14.89 0.45
CA THR A 148 16.36 14.11 -0.78
C THR A 148 15.94 12.66 -0.57
N LYS A 149 16.37 12.05 0.53
CA LYS A 149 15.98 10.68 0.88
C LYS A 149 14.48 10.57 1.14
N LEU A 150 13.88 11.54 1.82
CA LEU A 150 12.42 11.59 2.00
C LEU A 150 11.67 11.62 0.66
N LYS A 151 12.18 12.38 -0.30
CA LYS A 151 11.61 12.42 -1.65
C LYS A 151 11.76 11.08 -2.37
N GLU A 152 12.95 10.47 -2.34
CA GLU A 152 13.17 9.14 -2.93
C GLU A 152 12.20 8.11 -2.37
N MET A 153 11.99 8.10 -1.05
CA MET A 153 11.06 7.17 -0.41
C MET A 153 9.62 7.35 -0.89
N LEU A 154 9.17 8.59 -1.08
CA LEU A 154 7.83 8.87 -1.60
C LEU A 154 7.72 8.56 -3.10
N GLU A 155 8.75 8.88 -3.89
CA GLU A 155 8.77 8.61 -5.33
C GLU A 155 8.75 7.11 -5.65
N ARG A 156 9.30 6.27 -4.75
CA ARG A 156 9.19 4.81 -4.87
C ARG A 156 7.74 4.33 -4.81
N ARG A 157 6.89 4.98 -4.02
CA ARG A 157 5.48 4.57 -3.85
C ARG A 157 4.55 5.25 -4.86
N PHE A 158 4.77 6.53 -5.12
CA PHE A 158 3.85 7.37 -5.89
C PHE A 158 4.34 7.69 -7.30
N GLY A 159 5.53 7.22 -7.68
CA GLY A 159 6.19 7.61 -8.92
C GLY A 159 6.78 9.03 -8.84
N PRO A 160 7.25 9.58 -9.98
CA PRO A 160 7.90 10.89 -10.02
C PRO A 160 7.01 12.00 -9.42
N LEU A 161 7.54 12.74 -8.45
CA LEU A 161 6.75 13.74 -7.72
C LEU A 161 7.01 15.16 -8.23
N THR A 162 5.92 15.91 -8.35
CA THR A 162 5.98 17.38 -8.53
C THR A 162 6.53 18.08 -7.29
N THR A 163 6.30 17.51 -6.11
CA THR A 163 6.70 18.07 -4.83
C THR A 163 8.22 18.12 -4.68
N THR A 164 8.72 19.26 -4.20
CA THR A 164 10.14 19.46 -3.94
C THR A 164 10.58 18.82 -2.62
N PRO A 165 11.85 18.39 -2.50
CA PRO A 165 12.42 17.92 -1.22
C PRO A 165 12.16 18.87 -0.06
N ARG A 166 12.26 20.19 -0.29
CA ARG A 166 12.02 21.23 0.73
C ARG A 166 10.56 21.28 1.21
N GLN A 167 9.59 21.05 0.33
CA GLN A 167 8.18 21.00 0.71
C GLN A 167 7.89 19.78 1.58
N ILE A 168 8.39 18.61 1.17
CA ILE A 168 8.28 17.36 1.92
C ILE A 168 8.91 17.52 3.30
N GLU A 169 10.10 18.09 3.34
CA GLU A 169 10.80 18.43 4.59
C GLU A 169 9.98 19.38 5.47
N GLY A 170 9.34 20.40 4.88
CA GLY A 170 8.43 21.28 5.60
C GLY A 170 7.26 20.55 6.25
N TRP A 171 6.71 19.53 5.58
CA TRP A 171 5.64 18.68 6.14
C TRP A 171 6.14 17.83 7.31
N VAL A 172 7.32 17.23 7.16
CA VAL A 172 7.97 16.40 8.19
C VAL A 172 8.34 17.22 9.42
N ASN A 173 8.86 18.44 9.24
CA ASN A 173 9.21 19.32 10.35
C ASN A 173 7.96 19.74 11.15
N LYS A 174 6.84 20.02 10.47
CA LYS A 174 5.59 20.40 11.10
C LYS A 174 4.93 19.27 11.88
N SER A 175 5.18 18.01 11.52
CA SER A 175 4.59 16.88 12.24
C SER A 175 5.24 16.64 13.61
N ASN A 176 6.52 17.02 13.78
CA ASN A 176 7.33 16.81 14.98
C ASN A 176 7.43 15.34 15.45
N ILE A 177 7.14 14.38 14.57
CA ILE A 177 7.11 12.94 14.90
C ILE A 177 8.52 12.33 14.86
N TRP A 178 9.36 12.80 13.95
CA TRP A 178 10.67 12.21 13.66
C TRP A 178 11.84 12.99 14.28
N GLY A 179 11.57 13.75 15.34
CA GLY A 179 12.58 14.49 16.08
C GLY A 179 13.22 15.67 15.31
N GLN A 180 14.23 16.24 15.97
CA GLN A 180 14.93 17.44 15.51
C GLN A 180 16.00 17.12 14.47
N ARG A 181 16.24 18.08 13.58
CA ARG A 181 17.33 18.01 12.61
C ARG A 181 18.66 18.35 13.25
N TYR A 182 19.72 17.78 12.71
CA TYR A 182 21.07 18.23 12.99
C TYR A 182 21.93 18.18 11.73
N LYS A 183 23.02 18.92 11.77
CA LYS A 183 24.01 18.98 10.70
C LYS A 183 25.17 18.05 11.04
N THR A 184 25.56 17.21 10.10
CA THR A 184 26.70 16.32 10.24
C THR A 184 27.58 16.38 9.00
N ARG A 185 28.86 16.04 9.15
CA ARG A 185 29.78 15.90 8.01
C ARG A 185 29.88 14.43 7.63
N LYS A 186 29.50 14.09 6.40
CA LYS A 186 29.67 12.75 5.84
C LYS A 186 30.51 12.89 4.57
N ASN A 187 31.64 12.19 4.50
CA ASN A 187 32.55 12.22 3.34
C ASN A 187 32.95 13.65 2.90
N GLY A 188 33.24 14.52 3.86
CA GLY A 188 33.68 15.91 3.59
C GLY A 188 32.58 16.89 3.17
N THR A 189 31.34 16.42 2.96
CA THR A 189 30.18 17.28 2.68
C THR A 189 29.33 17.46 3.94
N LEU A 190 28.81 18.69 4.12
CA LEU A 190 27.88 19.00 5.19
C LEU A 190 26.48 18.54 4.76
N VAL A 191 25.93 17.57 5.49
CA VAL A 191 24.59 17.02 5.25
C VAL A 191 23.72 17.34 6.46
N GLU A 192 22.49 17.77 6.21
CA GLU A 192 21.52 18.08 7.26
C GLU A 192 20.35 17.12 7.19
N GLY A 193 20.10 16.39 8.29
CA GLY A 193 19.12 15.32 8.32
C GLY A 193 18.75 14.89 9.72
N ARG A 194 18.25 13.66 9.82
CA ARG A 194 17.84 12.99 11.06
C ARG A 194 18.30 11.55 11.06
N ASP A 195 18.77 11.05 12.20
CA ASP A 195 19.01 9.62 12.37
C ASP A 195 17.68 8.92 12.61
N LEU A 196 17.21 8.18 11.61
CA LEU A 196 15.96 7.44 11.66
C LEU A 196 16.18 5.97 11.33
N TRP A 197 15.29 5.13 11.85
CA TRP A 197 15.16 3.74 11.44
C TRP A 197 14.31 3.69 10.19
N VAL A 198 14.91 3.24 9.09
CA VAL A 198 14.30 3.14 7.77
C VAL A 198 14.11 1.67 7.45
N LEU A 199 12.94 1.29 6.96
CA LEU A 199 12.69 -0.07 6.50
C LEU A 199 13.64 -0.39 5.33
N LYS A 200 14.37 -1.50 5.38
CA LYS A 200 15.30 -1.88 4.31
C LYS A 200 14.55 -2.14 3.01
N GLU A 201 15.20 -1.81 1.90
CA GLU A 201 14.59 -1.88 0.57
C GLU A 201 14.06 -3.27 0.20
N LYS A 202 14.73 -4.33 0.66
CA LYS A 202 14.29 -5.72 0.42
C LYS A 202 12.93 -6.05 1.05
N TYR A 203 12.47 -5.27 2.03
CA TYR A 203 11.17 -5.41 2.67
C TYR A 203 10.17 -4.32 2.21
N LEU A 204 10.64 -3.27 1.54
CA LEU A 204 9.80 -2.39 0.73
C LEU A 204 9.50 -3.13 -0.58
N GLY A 205 8.42 -3.90 -0.59
CA GLY A 205 8.00 -4.77 -1.70
C GLY A 205 8.48 -4.30 -3.08
N LYS A 206 9.53 -4.96 -3.59
CA LYS A 206 9.81 -4.98 -5.02
C LYS A 206 8.75 -5.88 -5.64
N ASP A 207 7.92 -5.33 -6.52
CA ASP A 207 7.37 -6.15 -7.60
C ASP A 207 8.58 -6.73 -8.35
N ASN A 208 8.78 -8.04 -8.21
CA ASN A 208 9.86 -8.78 -8.85
C ASN A 208 9.73 -8.66 -10.37
N GLY A 209 10.45 -7.70 -10.95
CA GLY A 209 10.85 -7.73 -12.36
C GLY A 209 12.24 -8.37 -12.47
N ASN A 210 12.26 -9.57 -13.05
CA ASN A 210 13.40 -10.29 -13.65
C ASN A 210 14.59 -10.65 -12.76
N GLU A 211 14.56 -11.90 -12.27
CA GLU A 211 15.67 -12.83 -12.44
C GLU A 211 15.15 -14.11 -13.11
N MET A 212 15.29 -14.19 -14.43
CA MET A 212 15.71 -15.36 -15.20
C MET A 212 16.40 -14.86 -16.46
#